data_AF-A0A183VHT2-F1
#
_entry.id   AF-A0A183VHT2-F1
#
_cell.length_a   1.000
_cell.length_b   1.000
_cell.length_c   1.000
_cell.angle_alpha   90.00
_cell.angle_beta   90.00
_cell.angle_gamma   90.00
#
_symmetry.space_group_name_H-M   'P 1'
#
loop_
_entity.id
_entity.type
_entity.pdbx_description
1 polymer ?
#
loop_
_entity_poly.entity_id
_entity_poly.type
_entity_poly.pdbx_seq_one_letter_code
_entity_poly.pdbx_strand_id
1 'polypeptide(L)'
;MSEKRNEIKNKISELLVKTGERERLREFVENKLIETGWNEKVKQACKDYIRTKGVDNITVEEVVQAITPSARQTVPTSVKQDVLELLRKFLVQHDIDV
;
A
#
# COMPACT_ATOMS: atom_id res chain seq x y z
N MET A 1 -20.66 -18.63 -2.14
CA MET A 1 -20.65 -17.16 -1.93
C MET A 1 -19.24 -16.56 -1.91
N SER A 2 -18.23 -17.19 -1.29
CA SER A 2 -16.85 -16.66 -1.32
C SER A 2 -16.17 -16.85 -2.69
N GLU A 3 -16.44 -17.96 -3.38
CA GLU A 3 -15.84 -18.28 -4.68
C GLU A 3 -16.18 -17.22 -5.75
N LYS A 4 -17.46 -16.88 -5.91
CA LYS A 4 -17.90 -15.83 -6.84
C LYS A 4 -17.27 -14.46 -6.54
N ARG A 5 -17.10 -14.13 -5.25
CA ARG A 5 -16.42 -12.90 -4.83
C ARG A 5 -14.92 -12.92 -5.19
N ASN A 6 -14.27 -14.06 -5.02
CA ASN A 6 -12.86 -14.23 -5.40
C ASN A 6 -12.68 -14.17 -6.91
N GLU A 7 -13.60 -14.75 -7.68
CA GLU A 7 -13.58 -14.66 -9.15
C GLU A 7 -13.71 -13.21 -9.63
N ILE A 8 -14.65 -12.43 -9.06
CA ILE A 8 -14.80 -11.00 -9.37
C ILE A 8 -13.52 -10.22 -9.01
N LYS A 9 -12.96 -10.46 -7.82
CA LYS A 9 -11.69 -9.82 -7.41
C LYS A 9 -10.55 -10.14 -8.37
N ASN A 10 -10.43 -11.39 -8.82
CA ASN A 10 -9.38 -11.79 -9.75
C ASN A 10 -9.56 -11.11 -11.11
N LYS A 11 -10.78 -11.05 -11.64
CA LYS A 11 -11.09 -10.33 -12.90
C LYS A 11 -10.73 -8.85 -12.81
N ILE A 12 -11.09 -8.18 -11.71
CA ILE A 12 -10.73 -6.78 -11.47
C ILE A 12 -9.20 -6.62 -11.39
N SER A 13 -8.52 -7.49 -10.64
CA SER A 13 -7.06 -7.47 -10.50
C SER A 13 -6.35 -7.63 -11.85
N GLU A 14 -6.81 -8.58 -12.69
CA GLU A 14 -6.29 -8.76 -14.03
C GLU A 14 -6.52 -7.54 -14.92
N LEU A 15 -7.70 -6.91 -14.84
CA LEU A 15 -8.00 -5.73 -15.64
C LEU A 15 -7.15 -4.53 -15.22
N LEU A 16 -6.95 -4.31 -13.91
CA LEU A 16 -6.05 -3.27 -13.38
C LEU A 16 -4.62 -3.46 -13.89
N VAL A 17 -4.15 -4.71 -14.02
CA VAL A 17 -2.82 -5.01 -14.59
C VAL A 17 -2.81 -4.74 -16.10
N LYS A 18 -3.79 -5.28 -16.85
CA LYS A 18 -3.84 -5.17 -18.32
C LYS A 18 -3.96 -3.73 -18.82
N THR A 19 -4.63 -2.86 -18.06
CA THR A 19 -4.82 -1.44 -18.40
C THR A 19 -3.67 -0.55 -17.92
N GLY A 20 -2.73 -1.08 -17.13
CA GLY A 20 -1.68 -0.29 -16.48
C GLY A 20 -2.16 0.52 -15.26
N GLU A 21 -3.45 0.48 -14.92
CA GLU A 21 -4.01 1.24 -13.80
C GLU A 21 -3.41 0.81 -12.46
N ARG A 22 -2.98 -0.45 -12.32
CA ARG A 22 -2.27 -0.93 -11.13
C ARG A 22 -0.98 -0.14 -10.87
N GLU A 23 -0.20 0.12 -11.91
CA GLU A 23 1.06 0.87 -11.76
C GLU A 23 0.78 2.34 -11.48
N ARG A 24 -0.19 2.93 -12.17
CA ARG A 24 -0.64 4.31 -11.90
C ARG A 24 -1.12 4.49 -10.45
N LEU A 25 -1.90 3.56 -9.92
CA LEU A 25 -2.34 3.57 -8.52
C LEU A 25 -1.17 3.39 -7.55
N ARG A 26 -0.19 2.55 -7.90
CA ARG A 26 1.03 2.39 -7.10
C ARG A 26 1.80 3.70 -7.02
N GLU A 27 2.08 4.34 -8.16
CA GLU A 27 2.76 5.65 -8.21
C GLU A 27 2.00 6.73 -7.44
N PHE A 28 0.66 6.75 -7.57
CA PHE A 28 -0.19 7.66 -6.81
C PHE A 28 -0.02 7.47 -5.30
N VAL A 29 -0.06 6.22 -4.82
CA VAL A 29 0.15 5.91 -3.40
C VAL A 29 1.54 6.32 -2.95
N GLU A 30 2.59 5.98 -3.70
CA GLU A 30 3.97 6.34 -3.38
C GLU A 30 4.13 7.86 -3.23
N ASN A 31 3.60 8.64 -4.17
CA ASN A 31 3.63 10.10 -4.11
C ASN A 31 2.85 10.64 -2.89
N LYS A 32 1.66 10.11 -2.61
CA LYS A 32 0.87 10.53 -1.43
C LYS A 32 1.55 10.20 -0.10
N LEU A 33 2.22 9.05 0.00
CA LEU A 33 2.98 8.70 1.20
C LEU A 33 4.18 9.64 1.42
N ILE A 34 4.81 10.12 0.35
CA ILE A 34 5.83 11.17 0.42
C ILE A 34 5.22 12.50 0.89
N GLU A 35 4.15 12.97 0.25
CA GLU A 35 3.47 14.24 0.58
C GLU A 35 2.99 14.30 2.03
N THR A 36 2.49 13.18 2.57
CA THR A 36 2.02 13.10 3.96
C THR A 36 3.15 12.96 5.00
N GLY A 37 4.41 12.88 4.54
CA GLY A 37 5.58 12.65 5.39
C GLY A 37 5.64 11.24 5.99
N TRP A 38 4.87 10.28 5.46
CA TRP A 38 4.86 8.90 5.96
C TRP A 38 6.23 8.24 5.78
N ASN A 39 6.91 8.46 4.65
CA ASN A 39 8.24 7.91 4.39
C ASN A 39 9.25 8.32 5.47
N GLU A 40 9.26 9.61 5.87
CA GLU A 40 10.18 10.09 6.91
C GLU A 40 9.84 9.54 8.30
N LYS A 41 8.55 9.37 8.61
CA LYS A 41 8.12 8.71 9.86
C LYS A 41 8.60 7.25 9.93
N VAL A 42 8.43 6.49 8.85
CA VAL A 42 8.88 5.09 8.79
C VAL A 42 10.40 5.00 8.85
N LYS A 43 11.11 5.86 8.12
CA LYS A 43 12.57 5.95 8.16
C LYS A 43 13.08 6.27 9.57
N GLN A 44 12.41 7.17 10.29
CA GLN A 44 12.76 7.48 11.67
C GLN A 44 12.53 6.28 12.59
N ALA A 45 11.41 5.57 12.45
CA ALA A 45 11.14 4.34 13.20
C ALA A 45 12.19 3.25 12.95
N CYS A 46 12.64 3.07 11.70
CA CYS A 46 13.74 2.15 11.38
C CYS A 46 15.04 2.55 12.09
N LYS A 47 15.40 3.84 12.06
CA LYS A 47 16.62 4.34 12.73
C LYS A 47 16.57 4.10 14.24
N ASP A 48 15.43 4.35 14.86
CA ASP A 48 15.28 4.17 16.31
C ASP A 48 15.33 2.69 16.69
N TYR A 49 14.72 1.81 15.90
CA TYR A 49 14.85 0.36 16.11
C TYR A 49 16.30 -0.12 15.99
N ILE A 50 17.01 0.29 14.93
CA ILE A 50 18.44 -0.05 14.74
C ILE A 50 19.28 0.46 15.93
N ARG A 51 19.05 1.69 16.40
CA ARG A 51 19.75 2.24 17.57
C ARG A 51 19.52 1.42 18.83
N THR A 52 18.32 0.90 19.04
CA THR A 52 18.02 0.07 20.23
C THR A 52 18.68 -1.31 20.20
N LYS A 53 18.94 -1.86 19.01
CA LYS A 53 19.54 -3.20 18.85
C LYS A 53 21.06 -3.16 18.69
N GLY A 54 21.60 -2.04 18.19
CA GLY A 54 22.98 -1.91 17.76
C GLY A 54 23.16 -2.35 16.30
N VAL A 55 23.95 -1.59 15.54
CA VAL A 55 24.10 -1.77 14.08
C VAL A 55 24.72 -3.12 13.73
N ASP A 56 25.61 -3.65 14.57
CA ASP A 56 26.32 -4.90 14.30
C ASP A 56 25.48 -6.17 14.57
N ASN A 57 24.35 -6.02 15.26
CA ASN A 57 23.53 -7.14 15.75
C ASN A 57 22.18 -7.26 15.04
N ILE A 58 22.00 -6.61 13.89
CA ILE A 58 20.69 -6.50 13.24
C ILE A 58 20.77 -6.72 11.73
N THR A 59 19.80 -7.43 11.18
CA THR A 59 19.65 -7.62 9.72
C THR A 59 18.54 -6.75 9.15
N VAL A 60 18.58 -6.51 7.83
CA VAL A 60 17.52 -5.78 7.12
C VAL A 60 16.16 -6.47 7.30
N GLU A 61 16.14 -7.80 7.24
CA GLU A 61 14.91 -8.60 7.40
C GLU A 61 14.28 -8.39 8.78
N GLU A 62 15.07 -8.37 9.84
CA GLU A 62 14.59 -8.09 11.20
C GLU A 62 13.99 -6.68 11.32
N VAL A 63 14.63 -5.67 10.72
CA VAL A 63 14.08 -4.30 10.70
C VAL A 63 12.73 -4.30 9.97
N VAL A 64 12.65 -4.95 8.81
CA VAL A 64 11.41 -5.03 8.01
C VAL A 64 10.31 -5.71 8.81
N GLN A 65 10.59 -6.86 9.44
CA GLN A 65 9.62 -7.59 10.24
C GLN A 65 9.13 -6.79 11.45
N ALA A 66 10.03 -6.07 12.11
CA ALA A 66 9.69 -5.25 13.29
C ALA A 66 8.88 -3.99 12.92
N ILE A 67 9.23 -3.31 11.83
CA ILE A 67 8.65 -2.00 11.49
C ILE A 67 7.40 -2.12 10.61
N THR A 68 7.29 -3.14 9.76
CA THR A 68 6.16 -3.25 8.81
C THR A 68 4.77 -3.17 9.47
N PRO A 69 4.50 -3.84 10.61
CA PRO A 69 3.19 -3.77 11.24
C PRO A 69 2.78 -2.35 11.65
N SER A 70 3.69 -1.59 12.27
CA SER A 70 3.43 -0.21 12.70
C SER A 70 3.36 0.74 11.50
N ALA A 71 4.25 0.59 10.51
CA ALA A 71 4.23 1.37 9.28
C ALA A 71 2.89 1.25 8.54
N ARG A 72 2.31 0.04 8.43
CA ARG A 72 1.00 -0.18 7.80
C ARG A 72 -0.15 0.49 8.57
N GLN A 73 -0.07 0.55 9.90
CA GLN A 73 -1.07 1.20 10.74
C GLN A 73 -1.03 2.72 10.62
N THR A 74 0.16 3.30 10.38
CA THR A 74 0.34 4.76 10.27
C THR A 74 0.03 5.32 8.88
N VAL A 75 -0.29 4.45 7.90
CA VAL A 75 -0.76 4.90 6.58
C VAL A 75 -2.03 5.74 6.76
N PRO A 76 -2.02 7.03 6.33
CA PRO A 76 -3.15 7.92 6.53
C PRO A 76 -4.43 7.40 5.89
N THR A 77 -5.56 7.57 6.58
CA THR A 77 -6.88 7.14 6.07
C THR A 77 -7.27 7.88 4.80
N SER A 78 -6.85 9.14 4.63
CA SER A 78 -7.07 9.93 3.41
C SER A 78 -6.47 9.25 2.18
N VAL A 79 -5.24 8.72 2.26
CA VAL A 79 -4.61 8.00 1.15
C VAL A 79 -5.42 6.75 0.77
N LYS A 80 -5.94 6.02 1.76
CA LYS A 80 -6.79 4.84 1.51
C LYS A 80 -8.13 5.23 0.86
N GLN A 81 -8.70 6.37 1.26
CA GLN A 81 -9.93 6.91 0.67
C GLN A 81 -9.72 7.34 -0.78
N ASP A 82 -8.64 8.06 -1.06
CA ASP A 82 -8.31 8.51 -2.42
C ASP A 82 -8.14 7.31 -3.37
N VAL A 83 -7.41 6.27 -2.95
CA VAL A 83 -7.24 5.04 -3.74
C VAL A 83 -8.57 4.34 -3.97
N LEU A 84 -9.43 4.27 -2.95
CA LEU A 84 -10.75 3.67 -3.08
C LEU A 84 -11.63 4.44 -4.08
N GLU A 85 -11.54 5.77 -4.09
CA GLU A 85 -12.26 6.61 -5.04
C GLU A 85 -11.77 6.39 -6.48
N LEU A 86 -10.45 6.33 -6.68
CA LEU A 86 -9.86 6.02 -7.98
C LEU A 86 -10.28 4.63 -8.49
N LEU A 87 -10.28 3.62 -7.62
CA LEU A 87 -10.77 2.29 -7.96
C LEU A 87 -12.26 2.29 -8.32
N ARG A 88 -13.10 3.03 -7.60
CA ARG A 88 -14.52 3.17 -7.94
C ARG A 88 -14.72 3.83 -9.31
N LYS A 89 -13.98 4.90 -9.59
CA LYS A 89 -14.01 5.57 -10.90
C LYS A 89 -13.59 4.62 -12.02
N PHE A 90 -12.55 3.83 -11.79
CA PHE A 90 -12.09 2.80 -12.74
C PHE A 90 -13.16 1.75 -13.02
N LEU A 91 -13.83 1.23 -11.98
CA LEU A 91 -14.89 0.24 -12.15
C LEU A 91 -16.07 0.79 -12.97
N VAL A 92 -16.48 2.03 -12.71
CA VAL A 92 -17.53 2.71 -13.48
C VAL A 92 -17.10 2.93 -14.94
N GLN A 93 -15.85 3.34 -15.17
CA GLN A 93 -15.32 3.56 -16.52
C GLN A 93 -15.29 2.29 -17.38
N HIS A 94 -15.20 1.12 -16.74
CA HIS A 94 -15.15 -0.18 -17.40
C HIS A 94 -16.48 -0.97 -17.32
N ASP A 95 -17.58 -0.31 -16.94
CA ASP A 95 -18.91 -0.92 -16.80
C ASP A 95 -18.93 -2.17 -15.91
N ILE A 96 -18.10 -2.19 -14.85
CA ILE A 96 -18.04 -3.27 -13.88
C ILE A 96 -18.92 -2.93 -12.68
N ASP A 97 -20.09 -3.57 -12.61
CA ASP A 97 -20.98 -3.52 -11.46
C ASP A 97 -20.51 -4.51 -10.37
N VAL A 98 -20.28 -4.05 -9.14
CA VAL A 98 -19.73 -4.84 -8.02
C VAL A 98 -20.65 -4.81 -6.80
#